data_AF-A0A973J1F1-F1
#
_entry.id   AF-A0A973J1F1-F1
#
_cell.length_a   1.000
_cell.length_b   1.000
_cell.length_c   1.000
_cell.angle_alpha   90.00
_cell.angle_beta   90.00
_cell.angle_gamma   90.00
#
_symmetry.space_group_name_H-M   'P 1'
#
loop_
_entity.id
_entity.type
_entity.pdbx_description
1 polymer ?
#
loop_
_entity_poly.entity_id
_entity_poly.type
_entity_poly.pdbx_seq_one_letter_code
_entity_poly.pdbx_strand_id
1 'polypeptide(L)'
;MKKTMFDSYLSPFSWRYGSDEMRSIFSEAHKYELWRKIWVALAKAENKYGLVSPEELADLEAHEKNIDIERILEIELETKHDVFAAIKEFGEHAK
;
A
#
# COMPACT_ATOMS: atom_id res chain seq x y z
N MET A 1 -4.91 32.29 3.66
CA MET A 1 -5.69 31.90 2.45
C MET A 1 -5.76 30.38 2.41
N LYS A 2 -6.94 29.78 2.19
CA LYS A 2 -7.01 28.33 1.91
C LYS A 2 -6.36 28.08 0.55
N LYS A 3 -5.30 27.28 0.55
CA LYS A 3 -4.60 26.89 -0.67
C LYS A 3 -5.51 25.97 -1.47
N THR A 4 -5.80 26.29 -2.72
CA THR A 4 -6.58 25.43 -3.61
C THR A 4 -5.67 24.38 -4.25
N MET A 5 -6.26 23.29 -4.73
CA MET A 5 -5.55 22.29 -5.54
C MET A 5 -4.84 22.91 -6.76
N PHE A 6 -5.32 24.06 -7.27
CA PHE A 6 -4.76 24.76 -8.43
C PHE A 6 -3.55 25.65 -8.11
N ASP A 7 -3.16 25.76 -6.84
CA ASP A 7 -2.05 26.62 -6.42
C ASP A 7 -0.68 25.92 -6.52
N SER A 8 -0.64 24.67 -7.01
CA SER A 8 0.58 23.89 -7.25
C SER A 8 0.49 23.09 -8.55
N TYR A 9 1.63 22.50 -8.96
CA TYR A 9 1.66 21.64 -10.14
C TYR A 9 0.67 20.47 -10.01
N LEU A 10 -0.15 20.30 -11.04
CA LEU A 10 -1.00 19.15 -11.25
C LEU A 10 -0.72 18.62 -12.65
N SER A 11 -0.46 17.32 -12.76
CA SER A 11 -0.42 16.70 -14.07
C SER A 11 -1.82 16.80 -14.72
N PRO A 12 -1.96 17.27 -15.97
CA PRO A 12 -3.27 17.30 -16.62
C PRO A 12 -3.87 15.90 -16.82
N PHE A 13 -3.04 14.84 -16.74
CA PHE A 13 -3.50 13.46 -16.74
C PHE A 13 -4.21 13.05 -15.45
N SER A 14 -3.95 13.70 -14.32
CA SER A 14 -4.58 13.36 -13.03
C SER A 14 -5.99 13.94 -12.85
N TRP A 15 -6.45 14.85 -13.73
CA TRP A 15 -7.79 15.45 -13.59
C TRP A 15 -8.52 15.80 -14.89
N ARG A 16 -7.81 15.98 -16.03
CA ARG A 16 -8.43 16.45 -17.28
C ARG A 16 -8.42 15.42 -18.40
N TYR A 17 -7.27 14.78 -18.65
CA TYR A 17 -7.08 13.94 -19.85
C TYR A 17 -7.01 12.45 -19.56
N GLY A 18 -6.64 12.03 -18.35
CA GLY A 18 -6.66 10.61 -17.99
C GLY A 18 -8.10 10.07 -17.92
N SER A 19 -8.31 8.79 -18.22
CA SER A 19 -9.56 8.13 -17.85
C SER A 19 -9.56 7.80 -16.34
N ASP A 20 -10.73 7.53 -15.76
CA ASP A 20 -10.84 7.12 -14.36
C ASP A 20 -10.08 5.82 -14.09
N GLU A 21 -10.15 4.86 -15.03
CA GLU A 21 -9.47 3.57 -14.93
C GLU A 21 -7.95 3.74 -14.91
N MET A 22 -7.41 4.57 -15.81
CA MET A 22 -5.97 4.82 -15.88
C MET A 22 -5.46 5.51 -14.61
N ARG A 23 -6.24 6.47 -14.08
CA ARG A 23 -5.92 7.12 -12.80
C ARG A 23 -5.92 6.14 -11.64
N SER A 24 -6.90 5.22 -11.61
CA SER A 24 -6.97 4.20 -10.57
C SER A 24 -5.75 3.28 -10.61
N ILE A 25 -5.35 2.81 -11.79
CA ILE A 25 -4.18 1.92 -11.97
C ILE A 25 -2.89 2.57 -11.45
N PHE A 26 -2.70 3.86 -11.71
CA PHE A 26 -1.50 4.60 -11.28
C PHE A 26 -1.67 5.33 -9.94
N SER A 27 -2.73 5.03 -9.18
CA SER A 27 -2.94 5.64 -7.87
C SER A 27 -2.02 5.04 -6.81
N GLU A 28 -1.66 5.84 -5.81
CA GLU A 28 -0.90 5.38 -4.64
C GLU A 28 -1.64 4.29 -3.87
N ALA A 29 -2.97 4.40 -3.74
CA ALA A 29 -3.79 3.36 -3.14
C ALA A 29 -3.64 2.01 -3.87
N HIS A 30 -3.73 2.03 -5.21
CA HIS A 30 -3.56 0.80 -5.98
C HIS A 30 -2.14 0.24 -5.89
N LYS A 31 -1.11 1.09 -5.82
CA LYS A 31 0.27 0.66 -5.57
C LYS A 31 0.39 -0.14 -4.26
N TYR A 32 -0.13 0.38 -3.15
CA TYR A 32 -0.07 -0.31 -1.86
C TYR A 32 -0.95 -1.58 -1.83
N GLU A 33 -2.12 -1.56 -2.46
CA GLU A 33 -2.93 -2.78 -2.67
C GLU A 33 -2.15 -3.88 -3.39
N LEU A 34 -1.42 -3.52 -4.45
CA LEU A 34 -0.60 -4.47 -5.20
C LEU A 34 0.55 -5.02 -4.36
N TRP A 35 1.21 -4.18 -3.55
CA TRP A 35 2.26 -4.64 -2.63
C TRP A 35 1.71 -5.65 -1.61
N ARG A 36 0.56 -5.37 -0.97
CA ARG A 36 -0.09 -6.31 -0.05
C ARG A 36 -0.41 -7.64 -0.73
N LYS A 37 -0.98 -7.61 -1.94
CA LYS A 37 -1.24 -8.82 -2.73
C LYS A 37 0.02 -9.64 -3.01
N ILE A 38 1.12 -8.97 -3.36
CA ILE A 38 2.40 -9.63 -3.63
C ILE A 38 2.95 -10.28 -2.36
N TRP A 39 2.94 -9.60 -1.22
CA TRP A 39 3.45 -10.16 0.04
C TRP A 39 2.59 -11.31 0.55
N VAL A 40 1.27 -11.22 0.47
CA VAL A 40 0.38 -12.34 0.81
C VAL A 40 0.61 -13.53 -0.15
N ALA A 41 0.80 -13.27 -1.45
CA ALA A 41 1.13 -14.34 -2.41
C ALA A 41 2.48 -15.00 -2.10
N LEU A 42 3.48 -14.23 -1.64
CA LEU A 42 4.77 -14.75 -1.18
C LEU A 42 4.58 -15.64 0.07
N ALA A 43 3.86 -15.14 1.09
CA ALA A 43 3.56 -15.90 2.31
C ALA A 43 2.80 -17.21 2.00
N LYS A 44 1.88 -17.21 1.03
CA LYS A 44 1.20 -18.42 0.52
C LYS A 44 2.17 -19.43 -0.09
N ALA A 45 3.18 -18.95 -0.81
CA ALA A 45 4.21 -19.83 -1.36
C ALA A 45 5.09 -20.41 -0.25
N GLU A 46 5.53 -19.57 0.70
CA GLU A 46 6.36 -19.94 1.84
C GLU A 46 5.67 -20.91 2.82
N ASN A 47 4.37 -20.76 3.03
CA ASN A 47 3.56 -21.67 3.84
C ASN A 47 3.60 -23.12 3.33
N LYS A 48 3.65 -23.33 2.00
CA LYS A 48 3.78 -24.67 1.41
C LYS A 48 5.09 -25.37 1.79
N TYR A 49 6.10 -24.61 2.19
CA TYR A 49 7.40 -25.10 2.65
C TYR A 49 7.55 -25.02 4.18
N GLY A 50 6.49 -24.64 4.91
CA GLY A 50 6.51 -24.53 6.37
C GLY A 50 7.32 -23.36 6.91
N LEU A 51 7.65 -22.36 6.08
CA LEU A 51 8.36 -21.15 6.50
C LEU A 51 7.44 -20.11 7.14
N VAL A 52 6.16 -20.14 6.77
CA VAL A 52 5.07 -19.33 7.36
C VAL A 52 4.02 -20.31 7.87
N SER A 53 3.56 -20.16 9.11
CA SER A 53 2.52 -21.00 9.69
C SER A 53 1.14 -20.73 9.07
N PRO A 54 0.20 -21.68 9.13
CA PRO A 54 -1.18 -21.44 8.67
C PRO A 54 -1.87 -20.28 9.42
N GLU A 55 -1.52 -20.06 10.69
CA GLU A 55 -2.08 -18.98 11.51
C GLU A 55 -1.57 -17.61 11.07
N GLU A 56 -0.26 -17.46 10.88
CA GLU A 56 0.35 -16.23 10.34
C GLU A 56 -0.20 -15.91 8.94
N LEU A 57 -0.33 -16.92 8.07
CA LEU A 57 -0.90 -16.71 6.73
C LEU A 57 -2.35 -16.22 6.80
N ALA A 58 -3.18 -16.84 7.66
CA ALA A 58 -4.58 -16.44 7.81
C ALA A 58 -4.70 -14.99 8.32
N ASP A 59 -3.83 -14.57 9.23
CA ASP A 59 -3.81 -13.21 9.76
C ASP A 59 -3.38 -12.18 8.70
N LEU A 60 -2.36 -12.50 7.89
CA LEU A 60 -1.96 -11.69 6.74
C LEU A 60 -3.10 -11.55 5.71
N GLU A 61 -3.83 -12.62 5.40
CA GLU A 61 -4.97 -12.58 4.48
C GLU A 61 -6.14 -11.75 5.03
N ALA A 62 -6.42 -11.86 6.34
CA ALA A 62 -7.48 -11.09 7.00
C ALA A 62 -7.24 -9.57 6.93
N HIS A 63 -5.97 -9.16 6.95
CA HIS A 63 -5.57 -7.75 6.94
C HIS A 63 -5.07 -7.24 5.58
N GLU A 64 -5.15 -8.04 4.50
CA GLU A 64 -4.65 -7.67 3.16
C GLU A 64 -5.19 -6.33 2.66
N LYS A 65 -6.47 -6.03 2.95
CA LYS A 65 -7.16 -4.81 2.51
C LYS A 65 -7.16 -3.69 3.55
N ASN A 66 -6.59 -3.93 4.73
CA ASN A 66 -6.47 -2.92 5.78
C ASN A 66 -5.16 -2.15 5.59
N ILE A 67 -5.24 -1.03 4.87
CA ILE A 67 -4.09 -0.20 4.49
C ILE A 67 -4.32 1.22 5.00
N ASP A 68 -3.45 1.69 5.88
CA ASP A 68 -3.41 3.08 6.34
C ASP A 68 -2.28 3.86 5.65
N ILE A 69 -2.63 4.56 4.56
CA ILE A 69 -1.66 5.33 3.77
C ILE A 69 -1.08 6.50 4.58
N GLU A 70 -1.86 7.13 5.47
CA GLU A 70 -1.35 8.23 6.29
C GLU A 70 -0.26 7.71 7.23
N ARG A 71 -0.50 6.55 7.85
CA ARG A 71 0.49 5.89 8.70
C ARG A 71 1.74 5.46 7.94
N ILE A 72 1.60 4.95 6.71
CA ILE A 72 2.75 4.63 5.85
C ILE A 72 3.60 5.87 5.61
N LEU A 73 2.98 7.01 5.27
CA LEU A 73 3.69 8.26 5.02
C LEU A 73 4.37 8.81 6.28
N GLU A 74 3.76 8.67 7.47
CA GLU A 74 4.39 9.00 8.74
C GLU A 74 5.67 8.17 8.98
N ILE A 75 5.58 6.85 8.79
CA ILE A 75 6.72 5.96 8.96
C ILE A 75 7.80 6.28 7.92
N GLU A 76 7.43 6.55 6.67
CA GLU A 76 8.38 6.92 5.61
C GLU A 76 9.14 8.22 5.94
N LEU A 77 8.50 9.18 6.61
CA LEU A 77 9.18 10.38 7.07
C LEU A 77 10.30 10.07 8.08
N GLU A 78 10.15 9.03 8.89
CA GLU A 78 11.16 8.59 9.85
C GLU A 78 12.23 7.71 9.18
N THR A 79 11.82 6.75 8.37
CA THR A 79 12.66 5.68 7.83
C THR A 79 13.35 6.06 6.51
N LYS A 80 12.80 7.04 5.80
CA LYS A 80 13.18 7.45 4.43
C LYS A 80 13.16 6.29 3.43
N HIS A 81 12.29 5.29 3.66
CA HIS A 81 12.15 4.11 2.83
C HIS A 81 10.68 3.66 2.75
N ASP A 82 10.07 3.88 1.59
CA ASP A 82 8.66 3.62 1.27
C ASP A 82 8.23 2.15 1.44
N VAL A 83 8.98 1.21 0.85
CA VAL A 83 8.68 -0.24 0.95
C VAL A 83 8.74 -0.69 2.41
N PHE A 84 9.78 -0.28 3.14
CA PHE A 84 9.89 -0.63 4.56
C PHE A 84 8.77 -0.01 5.38
N ALA A 85 8.37 1.24 5.08
CA ALA A 85 7.25 1.88 5.75
C ALA A 85 5.93 1.11 5.57
N ALA A 86 5.65 0.67 4.35
CA ALA A 86 4.48 -0.15 4.05
C ALA A 86 4.53 -1.55 4.69
N ILE A 87 5.72 -2.16 4.81
CA ILE A 87 5.88 -3.42 5.56
C ILE A 87 5.63 -3.21 7.05
N LYS A 88 6.17 -2.13 7.63
CA LYS A 88 6.02 -1.83 9.06
C LYS A 88 4.56 -1.54 9.41
N GLU A 89 3.85 -0.76 8.60
CA GLU A 89 2.41 -0.53 8.80
C GLU A 89 1.60 -1.82 8.63
N PHE A 90 1.96 -2.71 7.70
CA PHE A 90 1.32 -4.03 7.63
C PHE A 90 1.51 -4.85 8.91
N GLY A 91 2.73 -4.89 9.45
CA GLY A 91 3.03 -5.57 10.71
C GLY A 91 2.38 -4.93 11.94
N GLU A 92 1.91 -3.68 11.87
CA GLU A 92 1.10 -3.08 12.93
C GLU A 92 -0.33 -3.67 12.96
N HIS A 93 -0.84 -4.11 11.81
CA HIS A 93 -2.15 -4.72 11.65
C HIS A 93 -2.15 -6.25 11.75
N ALA A 94 -1.19 -6.92 11.11
CA ALA A 94 -1.02 -8.36 11.11
C ALA A 94 0.12 -8.80 12.05
N LYS A 95 -0.13 -9.74 12.96
CA LYS A 95 0.74 -10.08 14.10
C LYS A 95 1.10 -11.55 14.20
#